data_AF-A0AAV8X448-F1
#
_entry.id   AF-A0AAV8X448-F1
#
_cell.length_a   1.000
_cell.length_b   1.000
_cell.length_c   1.000
_cell.angle_alpha   90.00
_cell.angle_beta   90.00
_cell.angle_gamma   90.00
#
_symmetry.space_group_name_H-M   'P 1'
#
loop_
_entity.id
_entity.type
_entity.pdbx_description
1 polymer ?
#
loop_
_entity_poly.entity_id
_entity_poly.type
_entity_poly.pdbx_seq_one_letter_code
_entity_poly.pdbx_strand_id
1 'polypeptide(L)'
;TRDDIENTFVYVTLTQTLVSLFVFASCLYNASTFPVGSPEFFSQLEYFSCVLIQLYVFCWFGNEITFASDLIRVSLYEGEWYGASSRFKRSMLITMCRMQRPVYVSIGKFSPLSLVTLVAVCRGSFSYYTVLKSMK
;
A
#
# COMPACT_ATOMS: atom_id res chain seq x y z
N THR A 1 11.46 14.27 -11.22
CA THR A 1 11.75 14.06 -9.78
C THR A 1 10.55 13.54 -9.00
N ARG A 2 9.40 14.25 -8.94
CA ARG A 2 8.19 13.75 -8.24
C ARG A 2 7.60 12.50 -8.92
N ASP A 3 7.49 12.52 -10.24
CA ASP A 3 6.95 11.39 -11.01
C ASP A 3 7.88 10.16 -10.96
N ASP A 4 9.19 10.36 -10.81
CA ASP A 4 10.16 9.26 -10.67
C ASP A 4 10.03 8.56 -9.31
N ILE A 5 9.82 9.33 -8.24
CA ILE A 5 9.58 8.80 -6.89
C ILE A 5 8.26 8.02 -6.88
N GLU A 6 7.21 8.57 -7.49
CA GLU A 6 5.90 7.91 -7.59
C GLU A 6 6.02 6.58 -8.37
N ASN A 7 6.68 6.58 -9.53
CA ASN A 7 6.92 5.37 -10.30
C ASN A 7 7.73 4.34 -9.51
N THR A 8 8.78 4.76 -8.80
CA THR A 8 9.61 3.85 -7.99
C THR A 8 8.77 3.19 -6.89
N PHE A 9 7.95 3.97 -6.18
CA PHE A 9 7.03 3.45 -5.16
C PHE A 9 5.98 2.51 -5.75
N VAL A 10 5.44 2.83 -6.92
CA VAL A 10 4.49 1.98 -7.66
C VAL A 10 5.12 0.62 -7.98
N TYR A 11 6.33 0.60 -8.52
CA TYR A 11 7.01 -0.65 -8.85
C TYR A 11 7.31 -1.49 -7.61
N VAL A 12 7.83 -0.86 -6.55
CA VAL A 12 8.15 -1.54 -5.27
C VAL A 12 6.89 -2.13 -4.62
N THR A 13 5.77 -1.43 -4.68
CA THR A 13 4.52 -1.90 -4.05
C THR A 13 3.82 -2.99 -4.88
N LEU A 14 3.93 -2.94 -6.20
CA LEU A 14 3.49 -4.02 -7.08
C LEU A 14 4.30 -5.31 -6.84
N THR A 15 5.62 -5.22 -6.77
CA THR A 15 6.44 -6.41 -6.50
C THR A 15 6.17 -6.97 -5.10
N GLN A 16 6.03 -6.11 -4.08
CA GLN A 16 5.69 -6.54 -2.71
C GLN A 16 4.35 -7.28 -2.65
N THR A 17 3.31 -6.78 -3.32
CA THR A 17 1.98 -7.41 -3.31
C THR A 17 1.97 -8.76 -4.02
N LEU A 18 2.72 -8.91 -5.11
CA LEU A 18 2.90 -10.19 -5.80
C LEU A 18 3.64 -11.22 -4.94
N VAL A 19 4.73 -10.81 -4.28
CA VAL A 19 5.47 -11.68 -3.35
C VAL A 19 4.57 -12.12 -2.20
N SER A 20 3.81 -11.19 -1.62
CA SER A 20 2.90 -11.48 -0.50
C SER A 20 1.82 -12.52 -0.88
N LEU A 21 1.24 -12.41 -2.08
CA LEU A 21 0.26 -13.37 -2.59
C LEU A 21 0.84 -14.78 -2.73
N PHE A 22 2.06 -14.89 -3.25
CA PHE A 22 2.75 -16.17 -3.40
C PHE A 22 3.06 -16.83 -2.04
N VAL A 23 3.52 -16.02 -1.07
CA VAL A 23 3.84 -16.49 0.28
C VAL A 23 2.59 -16.99 1.00
N PHE A 24 1.46 -16.27 0.89
CA PHE A 24 0.19 -16.65 1.50
C PHE A 24 -0.36 -17.96 0.91
N ALA A 25 -0.29 -18.10 -0.42
CA ALA A 25 -0.65 -19.35 -1.09
C ALA A 25 0.21 -20.53 -0.61
N SER A 26 1.53 -20.34 -0.50
CA SER A 26 2.46 -21.36 -0.01
C SER A 26 2.19 -21.75 1.45
N CYS A 27 1.85 -20.78 2.30
CA CYS A 27 1.48 -21.05 3.69
C CYS A 27 0.19 -21.88 3.81
N LEU A 28 -0.84 -21.54 3.03
CA LEU A 28 -2.09 -22.31 2.98
C LEU A 28 -1.86 -23.75 2.51
N TYR A 29 -0.97 -23.96 1.53
CA TYR A 29 -0.58 -25.29 1.06
C TYR A 29 0.16 -26.10 2.14
N ASN A 30 1.14 -25.48 2.81
CA ASN A 30 1.91 -26.12 3.87
C ASN A 30 1.03 -26.48 5.07
N ALA A 31 0.06 -25.63 5.44
CA ALA A 31 -0.93 -25.91 6.48
C ALA A 31 -1.82 -27.12 6.14
N SER A 32 -1.99 -27.45 4.86
CA SER A 32 -2.75 -28.62 4.42
C SER A 32 -1.91 -29.90 4.35
N THR A 33 -0.59 -29.81 4.38
CA THR A 33 0.33 -30.94 4.10
C THR A 33 1.10 -31.37 5.35
N PHE A 34 1.50 -30.43 6.21
CA PHE A 34 2.30 -30.73 7.40
C PHE A 34 1.45 -30.81 8.68
N PRO A 35 1.79 -31.70 9.62
CA PRO A 35 1.15 -31.74 10.93
C PRO A 35 1.46 -30.47 11.72
N VAL A 36 0.44 -29.93 12.38
CA VAL A 36 0.54 -28.73 13.23
C VAL A 36 1.54 -29.00 14.36
N GLY A 37 2.64 -28.22 14.41
CA GLY A 37 3.67 -28.31 15.45
C GLY A 37 5.05 -28.81 14.98
N SER A 38 5.25 -29.07 13.69
CA SER A 38 6.59 -29.37 13.16
C SER A 38 7.48 -28.11 13.12
N PRO A 39 8.82 -28.23 13.24
CA PRO A 39 9.72 -27.06 13.18
C PRO A 39 9.63 -26.31 11.84
N GLU A 40 9.33 -27.01 10.75
CA GLU A 40 9.12 -26.42 9.42
C GLU A 40 7.86 -25.53 9.38
N PHE A 41 6.80 -25.92 10.09
CA PHE A 41 5.60 -25.11 10.22
C PHE A 41 5.88 -23.78 10.95
N PHE A 42 6.69 -23.83 12.03
CA PHE A 42 7.07 -22.63 12.77
C PHE A 42 7.91 -21.65 11.95
N SER A 43 8.91 -22.16 11.21
CA SER A 43 9.73 -21.32 10.32
C SER A 43 8.88 -20.64 9.25
N GLN A 44 7.91 -21.35 8.68
CA GLN A 44 7.01 -20.79 7.68
C GLN A 44 6.06 -19.75 8.26
N LEU A 45 5.56 -19.97 9.48
CA LEU A 45 4.69 -19.03 10.19
C LEU A 45 5.42 -17.73 10.55
N GLU A 46 6.68 -17.84 10.97
CA GLU A 46 7.55 -16.68 11.23
C GLU A 46 7.75 -15.87 9.95
N TYR A 47 8.09 -16.53 8.85
CA TYR A 47 8.25 -15.87 7.56
C TYR A 47 6.97 -15.17 7.07
N PHE A 48 5.82 -15.84 7.19
CA PHE A 48 4.50 -15.26 6.90
C PHE A 48 4.22 -14.01 7.73
N SER A 49 4.52 -14.06 9.03
CA SER A 49 4.33 -12.95 9.96
C SER A 49 5.21 -11.75 9.58
N CYS A 50 6.48 -11.99 9.22
CA CYS A 50 7.39 -10.95 8.74
C CYS A 50 6.87 -10.25 7.49
N VAL A 51 6.41 -11.01 6.48
CA VAL A 51 5.87 -10.45 5.23
C VAL A 51 4.56 -9.69 5.49
N LEU A 52 3.71 -10.17 6.40
CA LEU A 52 2.50 -9.46 6.84
C LEU A 52 2.81 -8.11 7.46
N ILE A 53 3.77 -8.06 8.40
CA ILE A 53 4.18 -6.82 9.05
C ILE A 53 4.74 -5.85 8.01
N GLN A 54 5.56 -6.35 7.09
CA GLN A 54 6.12 -5.53 6.01
C GLN A 54 5.01 -4.92 5.14
N LEU A 55 4.04 -5.73 4.71
CA LEU A 55 2.88 -5.26 3.93
C LEU A 55 2.05 -4.22 4.71
N TYR A 56 1.81 -4.46 6.01
CA TYR A 56 1.09 -3.53 6.88
C TYR A 56 1.80 -2.18 6.95
N VAL A 57 3.12 -2.17 7.17
CA VAL A 57 3.92 -0.94 7.24
C VAL A 57 3.85 -0.18 5.92
N PHE A 58 3.98 -0.85 4.77
CA PHE A 58 3.85 -0.20 3.47
C PHE A 58 2.47 0.42 3.25
N CYS A 59 1.40 -0.31 3.58
CA CYS A 59 0.03 0.20 3.50
C CYS A 59 -0.19 1.41 4.43
N TRP A 60 0.34 1.35 5.66
CA TRP A 60 0.26 2.44 6.62
C TRP A 60 0.93 3.71 6.10
N PHE A 61 2.18 3.59 5.60
CA PHE A 61 2.89 4.72 5.02
C PHE A 61 2.16 5.31 3.81
N GLY A 62 1.63 4.48 2.91
CA GLY A 62 0.85 4.96 1.76
C GLY A 62 -0.40 5.75 2.17
N ASN A 63 -1.10 5.27 3.20
CA ASN A 63 -2.26 5.94 3.76
C ASN A 63 -1.90 7.27 4.45
N GLU A 64 -0.86 7.27 5.29
CA GLU A 64 -0.39 8.46 6.01
C GLU A 64 0.07 9.57 5.04
N ILE A 65 0.79 9.21 3.97
CA ILE A 65 1.21 10.17 2.94
C ILE A 65 -0.01 10.80 2.27
N THR A 66 -1.04 9.99 1.97
CA THR A 66 -2.27 10.47 1.34
C THR A 66 -3.02 11.40 2.30
N PHE A 67 -3.15 11.01 3.57
CA PHE A 67 -3.81 11.81 4.61
C PHE A 67 -3.09 13.14 4.85
N ALA A 68 -1.77 13.12 5.02
CA ALA A 68 -0.97 14.32 5.20
C ALA A 68 -1.07 15.25 3.97
N SER A 69 -1.08 14.71 2.75
CA SER A 69 -1.26 15.51 1.54
C SER A 69 -2.61 16.22 1.49
N ASP A 70 -3.68 15.58 1.96
CA ASP A 70 -5.00 16.20 2.04
C ASP A 70 -5.05 17.27 3.14
N LEU A 71 -4.45 17.01 4.31
CA LEU A 71 -4.36 17.98 5.41
C LEU A 71 -3.60 19.24 5.01
N ILE A 72 -2.49 19.10 4.27
CA ILE A 72 -1.72 20.24 3.75
C ILE A 72 -2.57 21.06 2.77
N ARG A 73 -3.42 20.42 1.97
CA ARG A 73 -4.34 21.11 1.04
C ARG A 73 -5.36 21.96 1.79
N VAL A 74 -5.97 21.41 2.84
CA VAL A 74 -6.97 22.11 3.67
C VAL A 74 -6.33 23.25 4.46
N SER A 75 -5.21 23.00 5.12
CA SER A 75 -4.52 24.03 5.92
C SER A 75 -4.00 25.20 5.08
N LEU A 76 -3.54 24.95 3.86
CA LEU A 76 -3.21 26.03 2.93
C LEU A 76 -4.46 26.82 2.52
N TYR A 77 -5.61 26.18 2.32
CA TYR A 77 -6.86 26.88 2.00
C TYR A 77 -7.34 27.78 3.15
N GLU A 78 -7.29 27.27 4.39
CA GLU A 78 -7.75 27.97 5.60
C GLU A 78 -6.77 29.03 6.13
N GLY A 79 -5.52 29.05 5.65
CA GLY A 79 -4.52 30.03 6.09
C GLY A 79 -4.89 31.47 5.73
N GLU A 80 -4.39 32.46 6.49
CA GLU A 80 -4.64 33.89 6.24
C GLU A 80 -3.82 34.46 5.06
N TRP A 81 -3.87 33.81 3.90
CA TRP A 81 -3.15 34.25 2.70
C TRP A 81 -3.74 35.52 2.07
N TYR A 82 -4.98 35.86 2.43
CA TYR A 82 -5.67 37.08 1.99
C TYR A 82 -5.01 38.37 2.50
N GLY A 83 -4.34 38.33 3.66
CA GLY A 83 -3.60 39.48 4.23
C GLY A 83 -2.17 39.62 3.71
N ALA A 84 -1.64 38.62 3.00
CA ALA A 84 -0.24 38.56 2.61
C ALA A 84 0.10 39.41 1.37
N SER A 85 1.40 39.59 1.11
CA SER A 85 1.91 40.31 -0.06
C SER A 85 1.44 39.71 -1.39
N SER A 86 1.32 40.53 -2.44
CA SER A 86 0.87 40.12 -3.78
C SER A 86 1.73 38.99 -4.37
N ARG A 87 3.04 38.99 -4.07
CA ARG A 87 3.97 37.93 -4.47
C ARG A 87 3.66 36.60 -3.78
N PHE A 88 3.36 36.65 -2.47
CA PHE A 88 3.00 35.47 -1.70
C PHE A 88 1.66 34.87 -2.16
N LYS A 89 0.64 35.72 -2.35
CA LYS A 89 -0.68 35.29 -2.89
C LYS A 89 -0.55 34.55 -4.21
N ARG A 90 0.23 35.08 -5.15
CA ARG A 90 0.45 34.46 -6.45
C ARG A 90 1.17 33.11 -6.32
N SER A 91 2.17 33.01 -5.45
CA SER A 91 2.84 31.74 -5.17
C SER A 91 1.89 30.72 -4.54
N MET A 92 1.05 31.15 -3.62
CA MET A 92 0.10 30.30 -2.91
C MET A 92 -0.97 29.74 -3.82
N LEU A 93 -1.53 30.55 -4.72
CA LEU A 93 -2.47 30.10 -5.76
C LEU A 93 -1.84 29.06 -6.69
N ILE A 94 -0.59 29.26 -7.11
CA ILE A 94 0.13 28.27 -7.92
C ILE A 94 0.30 26.96 -7.13
N THR A 95 0.66 27.03 -5.85
CA THR A 95 0.79 25.85 -4.99
C THR A 95 -0.56 25.12 -4.83
N MET A 96 -1.66 25.84 -4.57
CA MET A 96 -3.01 25.26 -4.48
C MET A 96 -3.42 24.56 -5.78
N CYS A 97 -3.24 25.20 -6.94
CA CYS A 97 -3.52 24.59 -8.24
C CYS A 97 -2.67 23.32 -8.47
N ARG A 98 -1.42 23.30 -8.01
CA ARG A 98 -0.56 22.11 -8.11
C ARG A 98 -0.97 20.99 -7.15
N MET A 99 -1.49 21.32 -5.98
CA MET A 99 -1.93 20.36 -4.97
C MET A 99 -3.37 19.87 -5.16
N GLN A 100 -4.15 20.50 -6.04
CA GLN A 100 -5.41 19.95 -6.54
C GLN A 100 -5.21 18.64 -7.32
N ARG A 101 -3.99 18.34 -7.79
CA ARG A 101 -3.64 16.98 -8.20
C ARG A 101 -3.30 16.18 -6.95
N PRO A 102 -4.23 15.35 -6.45
CA PRO A 102 -4.00 14.54 -5.25
C PRO A 102 -2.73 13.69 -5.42
N VAL A 103 -1.90 13.70 -4.38
CA VAL A 103 -0.77 12.77 -4.27
C VAL A 103 -1.35 11.45 -3.80
N TYR A 104 -1.86 10.66 -4.74
CA TYR A 104 -2.24 9.28 -4.43
C TYR A 104 -1.01 8.40 -4.58
N VAL A 105 -0.53 7.84 -3.48
CA VAL A 105 0.37 6.69 -3.57
C VAL A 105 -0.50 5.48 -3.92
N SER A 106 -0.80 5.33 -5.22
CA SER A 106 -1.56 4.20 -5.74
C SER A 106 -0.61 3.03 -6.03
N ILE A 107 -1.05 1.80 -5.79
CA ILE A 107 -0.44 0.62 -6.39
C ILE A 107 -0.75 0.66 -7.88
N GLY A 108 0.24 0.92 -8.72
CA GLY A 108 0.13 0.72 -10.17
C GLY A 108 -0.92 1.56 -10.88
N LYS A 109 -1.48 2.62 -10.27
CA LYS A 109 -2.68 3.35 -10.75
C LYS A 109 -3.98 2.54 -10.75
N PHE A 110 -4.01 1.35 -10.13
CA PHE A 110 -5.20 0.47 -10.11
C PHE A 110 -6.02 0.59 -8.82
N SER A 111 -5.42 0.90 -7.67
CA SER A 111 -6.12 1.08 -6.39
C SER A 111 -5.25 1.83 -5.36
N PRO A 112 -5.82 2.61 -4.43
CA PRO A 112 -5.05 3.18 -3.32
C PRO A 112 -4.49 2.07 -2.41
N LEU A 113 -3.21 2.20 -2.03
CA LEU A 113 -2.58 1.35 -1.00
C LEU A 113 -3.38 1.46 0.30
N SER A 114 -4.18 0.45 0.58
CA SER A 114 -5.10 0.46 1.70
C SER A 114 -5.29 -0.93 2.27
N LEU A 115 -5.95 -1.01 3.44
CA LEU A 115 -6.41 -2.27 4.02
C LEU A 115 -7.24 -3.10 3.02
N VAL A 116 -7.91 -2.45 2.06
CA VAL A 116 -8.67 -3.11 0.99
C VAL A 116 -7.76 -3.99 0.12
N THR A 117 -6.55 -3.53 -0.21
CA THR A 117 -5.57 -4.32 -0.96
C THR A 117 -5.04 -5.50 -0.16
N LEU A 118 -4.87 -5.36 1.16
CA LEU A 118 -4.51 -6.49 2.02
C LEU A 118 -5.62 -7.56 2.01
N VAL A 119 -6.88 -7.14 2.13
CA VAL A 119 -8.04 -8.06 2.03
C VAL A 119 -8.12 -8.71 0.64
N ALA A 120 -7.82 -7.97 -0.43
CA ALA A 120 -7.81 -8.50 -1.79
C ALA A 120 -6.71 -9.55 -1.98
N VAL A 121 -5.51 -9.33 -1.45
CA VAL A 121 -4.41 -10.31 -1.47
C VAL A 121 -4.80 -11.58 -0.70
N CYS A 122 -5.40 -11.45 0.50
CA CYS A 122 -5.91 -12.59 1.25
C CYS A 122 -6.93 -13.39 0.43
N ARG A 123 -7.94 -12.72 -0.14
CA ARG A 123 -8.97 -13.35 -0.97
C ARG A 123 -8.38 -14.05 -2.20
N GLY A 124 -7.44 -13.40 -2.89
CA GLY A 124 -6.72 -13.97 -4.04
C GLY A 124 -5.95 -15.23 -3.67
N SER A 125 -5.26 -15.21 -2.52
CA SER A 125 -4.49 -16.35 -2.01
C SER A 125 -5.38 -17.53 -1.65
N PHE A 126 -6.53 -17.28 -1.01
CA PHE A 126 -7.54 -18.31 -0.72
C PHE A 126 -8.13 -18.90 -2.01
N SER A 127 -8.45 -18.06 -2.99
CA SER A 127 -8.94 -18.52 -4.30
C SER A 127 -7.92 -19.44 -4.98
N TYR A 128 -6.66 -19.03 -5.02
CA TYR A 128 -5.56 -19.83 -5.58
C TYR A 128 -5.40 -21.17 -4.85
N TYR A 129 -5.45 -21.16 -3.51
CA TYR A 129 -5.45 -22.38 -2.70
C TYR A 129 -6.62 -23.31 -3.06
N THR A 130 -7.85 -22.78 -3.19
CA THR A 130 -9.03 -23.60 -3.54
C THR A 130 -8.90 -24.23 -4.92
N VAL A 131 -8.35 -23.50 -5.90
CA VAL A 131 -8.07 -24.03 -7.24
C VAL A 131 -7.05 -25.16 -7.17
N LEU A 132 -5.90 -24.94 -6.51
CA LEU A 132 -4.89 -25.97 -6.33
C LEU A 132 -5.42 -27.23 -5.65
N LYS A 133 -6.29 -27.05 -4.63
CA LYS A 133 -6.93 -28.17 -3.94
C LYS A 133 -7.92 -28.92 -4.83
N SER A 134 -8.65 -28.22 -5.70
CA SER A 134 -9.62 -28.84 -6.62
C SER A 134 -9.00 -29.60 -7.78
N MET A 135 -7.72 -29.33 -8.12
CA MET A 135 -6.97 -30.03 -9.16
C MET A 135 -6.29 -31.31 -8.66
N LYS A 136 -6.38 -31.61 -7.37
CA LYS A 136 -5.83 -32.80 -6.72
C LYS A 136 -6.96 -33.75 -6.34
#